data_AF-A0A6V8LJF2-F1
#
_entry.id   AF-A0A6V8LJF2-F1
#
_cell.length_a   1.000
_cell.length_b   1.000
_cell.length_c   1.000
_cell.angle_alpha   90.00
_cell.angle_beta   90.00
_cell.angle_gamma   90.00
#
_symmetry.space_group_name_H-M   'P 1'
#
loop_
_entity.id
_entity.type
_entity.pdbx_description
1 polymer ?
#
loop_
_entity_poly.entity_id
_entity_poly.type
_entity_poly.pdbx_seq_one_letter_code
_entity_poly.pdbx_strand_id
1 'polypeptide(L)'
;MDGTAHPRRVEELLDTLGRLESPASELGTPVLVPSAAVDELVAMGPAAVPDLLRHLEGRPAKVAAYLALVLGRIGDQRAVAPLRRLRGAYRARAPKDEWDYAVIGQCDLAIRALRTS
;
A
#
# COMPACT_ATOMS: atom_id res chain seq x y z
N MET A 1 25.45 9.92 11.99
CA MET A 1 24.31 8.98 12.12
C MET A 1 23.43 9.26 10.93
N ASP A 2 23.82 8.70 9.79
CA ASP A 2 23.32 9.16 8.50
C ASP A 2 22.08 8.35 8.15
N GLY A 3 20.92 8.98 8.39
CA GLY A 3 19.58 8.41 8.16
C GLY A 3 19.20 8.31 6.69
N THR A 4 20.04 7.71 5.85
CA THR A 4 19.86 7.64 4.38
C THR A 4 19.88 6.22 3.81
N ALA A 5 19.47 5.22 4.60
CA ALA A 5 19.48 3.82 4.16
C ALA A 5 18.09 3.18 4.13
N HIS A 6 17.15 3.70 3.34
CA HIS A 6 15.86 3.03 3.13
C HIS A 6 15.34 2.91 1.68
N PRO A 7 15.77 3.68 0.65
CA PRO A 7 15.09 3.60 -0.65
C PRO A 7 15.28 2.25 -1.35
N ARG A 8 16.49 1.66 -1.27
CA ARG A 8 16.72 0.31 -1.79
C ARG A 8 15.97 -0.76 -1.01
N ARG A 9 15.95 -0.64 0.33
CA ARG A 9 15.28 -1.63 1.16
C ARG A 9 13.77 -1.61 0.97
N VAL A 10 13.17 -0.43 0.86
CA VAL A 10 11.76 -0.25 0.50
C VAL A 10 11.48 -0.93 -0.85
N GLU A 11 12.31 -0.69 -1.87
CA GLU A 11 12.14 -1.33 -3.18
C GLU A 11 12.14 -2.86 -3.10
N GLU A 12 13.15 -3.45 -2.44
CA GLU A 12 13.27 -4.90 -2.27
C GLU A 12 12.05 -5.52 -1.57
N LEU A 13 11.52 -4.84 -0.55
CA LEU A 13 10.35 -5.28 0.19
C LEU A 13 9.11 -5.20 -0.71
N LEU A 14 8.94 -4.13 -1.49
CA LEU A 14 7.83 -4.00 -2.44
C LEU A 14 7.87 -5.06 -3.55
N ASP A 15 9.05 -5.38 -4.07
CA ASP A 15 9.24 -6.46 -5.05
C ASP A 15 8.91 -7.84 -4.45
N THR A 16 9.19 -8.03 -3.15
CA THR A 16 8.77 -9.22 -2.42
C THR A 16 7.24 -9.30 -2.35
N LEU A 17 6.56 -8.20 -2.02
CA LEU A 17 5.09 -8.15 -1.99
C LEU A 17 4.47 -8.43 -3.37
N GLY A 18 5.10 -7.93 -4.44
CA GLY A 18 4.69 -8.20 -5.82
C GLY A 18 4.67 -9.70 -6.16
N ARG A 19 5.60 -10.47 -5.60
CA ARG A 19 5.78 -11.91 -5.86
C ARG A 19 4.95 -12.85 -4.97
N LEU A 20 4.31 -12.34 -3.92
CA LEU A 20 3.52 -13.18 -3.01
C LEU A 20 2.41 -13.92 -3.76
N GLU A 21 2.17 -15.19 -3.50
CA GLU A 21 0.95 -15.80 -4.02
C GLU A 21 -0.25 -15.21 -3.27
N SER A 22 -1.27 -14.80 -4.02
CA SER A 22 -2.48 -14.21 -3.45
C SER A 22 -3.62 -15.15 -3.76
N PRO A 23 -4.14 -15.89 -2.77
CA PRO A 23 -5.38 -16.62 -2.97
C PRO A 23 -6.50 -15.62 -3.22
N ALA A 24 -7.34 -15.89 -4.22
CA ALA A 24 -8.63 -15.24 -4.32
C ALA A 24 -9.50 -15.75 -3.16
N SER A 25 -10.23 -14.85 -2.51
CA SER A 25 -11.32 -15.26 -1.61
C SER A 25 -12.41 -15.99 -2.41
N GLU A 26 -13.30 -16.69 -1.70
CA GLU A 26 -14.47 -17.34 -2.32
C GLU A 26 -15.33 -16.37 -3.16
N LEU A 27 -15.26 -15.07 -2.86
CA LEU A 27 -15.96 -13.99 -3.55
C LEU A 27 -15.15 -13.39 -4.72
N GLY A 28 -14.00 -13.98 -5.07
CA GLY A 28 -13.13 -13.50 -6.15
C GLY A 28 -12.40 -12.20 -5.84
N THR A 29 -12.39 -11.74 -4.59
CA THR A 29 -11.58 -10.57 -4.19
C THR A 29 -10.21 -11.06 -3.68
N PRO A 30 -9.09 -10.51 -4.16
CA PRO A 30 -7.77 -10.95 -3.73
C PRO A 30 -7.53 -10.59 -2.26
N VAL A 31 -6.95 -11.53 -1.52
CA VAL A 31 -6.60 -11.36 -0.12
C VAL A 31 -5.15 -10.89 -0.01
N LEU A 32 -4.93 -9.78 0.71
CA LEU A 32 -3.58 -9.39 1.11
C LEU A 32 -3.10 -10.36 2.19
N VAL A 33 -2.10 -11.18 1.86
CA VAL A 33 -1.54 -12.14 2.79
C VAL A 33 -0.63 -11.42 3.78
N PRO A 34 -0.68 -11.77 5.08
CA PRO A 34 0.33 -11.34 6.04
C PRO A 34 1.72 -11.70 5.53
N SER A 35 2.68 -10.80 5.70
CA SER A 35 4.05 -11.00 5.23
C SER A 35 5.02 -10.21 6.09
N ALA A 36 6.20 -10.79 6.35
CA ALA A 36 7.30 -10.12 7.02
C ALA A 36 7.68 -8.80 6.31
N ALA A 37 7.50 -8.71 5.00
CA ALA A 37 7.78 -7.48 4.26
C ALA A 37 6.82 -6.34 4.63
N VAL A 38 5.55 -6.64 4.92
CA VAL A 38 4.60 -5.63 5.42
C VAL A 38 5.01 -5.18 6.81
N ASP A 39 5.31 -6.12 7.71
CA ASP A 39 5.65 -5.78 9.09
C ASP A 39 6.97 -5.00 9.18
N GLU A 40 7.94 -5.31 8.33
CA GLU A 40 9.19 -4.56 8.23
C GLU A 40 8.95 -3.14 7.72
N LEU A 41 8.18 -2.96 6.63
CA LEU A 41 7.84 -1.62 6.13
C LEU A 41 7.08 -0.78 7.17
N VAL A 42 6.20 -1.40 7.95
CA VAL A 42 5.49 -0.72 9.05
C VAL A 42 6.46 -0.35 10.18
N ALA A 43 7.41 -1.22 10.51
CA ALA A 43 8.41 -0.99 11.55
C ALA A 43 9.40 0.14 11.20
N MET A 44 9.62 0.42 9.92
CA MET A 44 10.39 1.62 9.49
C MET A 44 9.67 2.93 9.86
N GLY A 45 8.35 2.88 10.07
CA GLY A 45 7.56 3.98 10.61
C GLY A 45 7.49 5.23 9.70
N PRO A 46 7.24 6.41 10.29
CA PRO A 46 7.05 7.67 9.55
C PRO A 46 8.22 8.07 8.64
N ALA A 47 9.45 7.60 8.93
CA ALA A 47 10.63 7.90 8.12
C ALA A 47 10.55 7.28 6.72
N ALA A 48 9.87 6.13 6.55
CA ALA A 48 9.69 5.48 5.26
C ALA A 48 8.56 6.09 4.41
N VAL A 49 7.69 6.92 5.00
CA VAL A 49 6.49 7.44 4.31
C VAL A 49 6.83 8.19 3.02
N PRO A 50 7.79 9.14 2.97
CA PRO A 50 8.15 9.80 1.72
C PRO A 50 8.55 8.81 0.61
N ASP A 51 9.24 7.74 0.97
CA ASP A 51 9.72 6.71 0.06
C ASP A 51 8.56 5.86 -0.46
N LEU A 52 7.71 5.37 0.45
CA LEU A 52 6.49 4.62 0.12
C LEU A 52 5.54 5.42 -0.77
N LEU A 53 5.39 6.72 -0.51
CA LEU A 53 4.54 7.60 -1.32
C LEU A 53 5.06 7.73 -2.76
N ARG A 54 6.39 7.71 -2.97
CA ARG A 54 6.98 7.72 -4.33
C ARG A 54 6.63 6.47 -5.14
N HIS A 55 6.29 5.36 -4.49
CA HIS A 55 5.93 4.09 -5.15
C HIS A 55 4.42 3.87 -5.30
N LEU A 56 3.56 4.79 -4.84
CA LEU A 56 2.10 4.65 -4.95
C LEU A 56 1.61 4.60 -6.41
N GLU A 57 2.31 5.26 -7.31
CA GLU A 57 1.94 5.35 -8.72
C GLU A 57 2.85 4.44 -9.58
N GLY A 58 2.31 3.92 -10.69
CA GLY A 58 3.07 3.11 -11.65
C GLY A 58 3.37 1.66 -11.22
N ARG A 59 2.99 1.26 -10.00
CA ARG A 59 3.11 -0.13 -9.54
C ARG A 59 1.90 -0.98 -9.93
N PRO A 60 2.05 -2.32 -10.01
CA PRO A 60 0.92 -3.23 -10.13
C PRO A 60 -0.11 -2.99 -9.02
N ALA A 61 -1.40 -3.16 -9.35
CA ALA A 61 -2.52 -2.92 -8.44
C ALA A 61 -2.36 -3.65 -7.09
N LYS A 62 -1.85 -4.87 -7.12
CA LYS A 62 -1.48 -5.63 -5.93
C LYS A 62 -0.51 -4.92 -5.00
N VAL A 63 0.59 -4.39 -5.53
CA VAL A 63 1.58 -3.66 -4.73
C VAL A 63 1.00 -2.35 -4.22
N ALA A 64 0.17 -1.67 -5.02
CA ALA A 64 -0.54 -0.46 -4.60
C ALA A 64 -1.50 -0.73 -3.41
N ALA A 65 -2.18 -1.88 -3.38
CA ALA A 65 -3.04 -2.27 -2.27
C ALA A 65 -2.24 -2.51 -0.98
N TYR A 66 -1.08 -3.18 -1.08
CA TYR A 66 -0.16 -3.31 0.06
C TYR A 66 0.39 -1.98 0.55
N LEU A 67 0.76 -1.07 -0.37
CA LEU A 67 1.22 0.27 -0.01
C LEU A 67 0.16 1.04 0.79
N ALA A 68 -1.10 0.98 0.36
CA ALA A 68 -2.20 1.59 1.08
C ALA A 68 -2.38 0.99 2.49
N LEU A 69 -2.31 -0.35 2.62
CA LEU A 69 -2.33 -1.04 3.91
C LEU A 69 -1.18 -0.58 4.83
N VAL A 70 0.06 -0.59 4.34
CA VAL A 70 1.26 -0.20 5.10
C VAL A 70 1.15 1.26 5.56
N LEU A 71 0.81 2.18 4.66
CA LEU A 71 0.66 3.61 4.99
C LEU A 71 -0.43 3.84 6.05
N GLY A 72 -1.54 3.10 5.98
CA GLY A 72 -2.59 3.12 7.00
C GLY A 72 -2.10 2.63 8.36
N ARG A 73 -1.31 1.54 8.39
CA ARG A 73 -0.72 0.99 9.63
C ARG A 73 0.36 1.89 10.22
N ILE A 74 1.14 2.59 9.40
CA ILE A 74 2.15 3.56 9.88
C ILE A 74 1.48 4.76 10.58
N GLY A 75 0.31 5.18 10.12
CA GLY A 75 -0.47 6.22 10.81
C GLY A 75 -0.05 7.67 10.49
N ASP A 76 0.80 7.88 9.49
CA ASP A 76 1.27 9.22 9.12
C ASP A 76 0.28 9.97 8.22
N GLN A 77 -0.22 11.11 8.70
CA GLN A 77 -1.23 11.91 8.01
C GLN A 77 -0.80 12.42 6.63
N ARG A 78 0.51 12.48 6.33
CA ARG A 78 1.01 12.81 4.99
C ARG A 78 0.49 11.86 3.91
N ALA A 79 0.09 10.64 4.27
CA ALA A 79 -0.47 9.67 3.34
C ALA A 79 -1.90 9.96 2.90
N VAL A 80 -2.68 10.79 3.61
CA VAL A 80 -4.12 10.97 3.35
C VAL A 80 -4.40 11.50 1.94
N ALA A 81 -3.71 12.56 1.51
CA ALA A 81 -3.94 13.17 0.20
C ALA A 81 -3.51 12.23 -0.95
N PRO A 82 -2.31 11.63 -0.92
CA PRO A 82 -1.90 10.60 -1.90
C PRO A 82 -2.87 9.41 -1.98
N LEU A 83 -3.33 8.86 -0.85
CA LEU A 83 -4.27 7.74 -0.84
C LEU A 83 -5.63 8.11 -1.46
N ARG A 84 -6.11 9.33 -1.26
CA ARG A 84 -7.32 9.82 -1.94
C ARG A 84 -7.15 9.89 -3.45
N ARG A 85 -5.99 10.36 -3.91
CA ARG A 85 -5.66 10.42 -5.35
C ARG A 85 -5.59 9.02 -5.95
N LEU A 86 -4.87 8.10 -5.30
CA LEU A 86 -4.77 6.69 -5.71
C LEU A 86 -6.16 6.07 -5.82
N ARG A 87 -6.98 6.20 -4.77
CA ARG A 87 -8.37 5.71 -4.76
C ARG A 87 -9.18 6.28 -5.92
N GLY A 88 -9.04 7.57 -6.21
CA GLY A 88 -9.73 8.22 -7.34
C GLY A 88 -9.31 7.64 -8.70
N ALA A 89 -8.01 7.45 -8.91
CA ALA A 89 -7.46 6.86 -10.13
C ALA A 89 -8.02 5.45 -10.37
N TYR A 90 -7.99 4.60 -9.35
CA TYR A 90 -8.50 3.23 -9.43
C TYR A 90 -10.03 3.17 -9.56
N ARG A 91 -10.77 4.12 -8.95
CA ARG A 91 -12.22 4.28 -9.17
C ARG A 91 -12.56 4.68 -10.62
N ALA A 92 -11.68 5.39 -11.31
CA ALA A 92 -11.91 5.80 -12.70
C ALA A 92 -11.52 4.74 -13.76
N ARG A 93 -10.70 3.72 -13.41
CA ARG A 93 -10.30 2.66 -14.36
C ARG A 93 -11.50 1.87 -14.90
N ALA A 94 -11.48 1.56 -16.20
CA ALA A 94 -12.44 0.68 -16.85
C ALA A 94 -11.75 -0.11 -17.99
N PRO A 95 -12.01 -1.43 -18.14
CA PRO A 95 -12.74 -2.28 -17.19
C PRO A 95 -12.01 -2.39 -15.84
N LYS A 96 -12.74 -2.76 -14.79
CA LYS A 96 -12.14 -3.03 -13.47
C LYS A 96 -11.78 -4.49 -13.32
N ASP A 97 -10.67 -4.74 -12.64
CA ASP A 97 -10.28 -6.05 -12.15
C ASP A 97 -10.49 -6.17 -10.62
N GLU A 98 -10.25 -7.36 -10.10
CA GLU A 98 -10.39 -7.68 -8.67
C GLU A 98 -9.41 -6.87 -7.78
N TRP A 99 -8.24 -6.53 -8.30
CA TRP A 99 -7.23 -5.75 -7.58
C TRP A 99 -7.55 -4.27 -7.55
N ASP A 100 -8.30 -3.75 -8.53
CA ASP A 100 -8.82 -2.39 -8.48
C ASP A 100 -9.68 -2.18 -7.24
N TYR A 101 -10.56 -3.14 -6.94
CA TYR A 101 -11.39 -3.10 -5.74
C TYR A 101 -10.56 -3.23 -4.46
N ALA A 102 -9.54 -4.09 -4.45
CA ALA A 102 -8.64 -4.22 -3.32
C ALA A 102 -7.91 -2.90 -3.02
N VAL A 103 -7.39 -2.21 -4.04
CA VAL A 103 -6.75 -0.90 -3.88
C VAL A 103 -7.72 0.13 -3.31
N ILE A 104 -8.94 0.21 -3.87
CA ILE A 104 -9.96 1.16 -3.39
C ILE A 104 -10.31 0.88 -1.93
N GLY A 105 -10.53 -0.39 -1.58
CA GLY A 105 -10.87 -0.82 -0.22
C GLY A 105 -9.76 -0.49 0.77
N GLN A 106 -8.50 -0.80 0.45
CA GLN A 106 -7.38 -0.49 1.33
C GLN A 106 -7.15 1.02 1.50
N CYS A 107 -7.31 1.81 0.44
CA CYS A 107 -7.29 3.27 0.57
C CYS A 107 -8.39 3.77 1.51
N ASP A 108 -9.61 3.23 1.40
CA ASP A 108 -10.72 3.62 2.29
C ASP A 108 -10.44 3.25 3.75
N LEU A 109 -9.90 2.06 4.01
CA LEU A 109 -9.50 1.63 5.36
C LEU A 109 -8.38 2.50 5.93
N ALA A 110 -7.32 2.74 5.16
CA ALA A 110 -6.19 3.55 5.56
C ALA A 110 -6.60 5.01 5.85
N ILE A 111 -7.39 5.63 4.97
CA ILE A 111 -7.89 7.00 5.17
C ILE A 111 -8.76 7.10 6.42
N ARG A 112 -9.56 6.06 6.75
CA ARG A 112 -10.36 6.03 7.98
C ARG A 112 -9.46 5.96 9.22
N ALA A 113 -8.49 5.04 9.22
CA ALA A 113 -7.54 4.89 10.33
C ALA A 113 -6.76 6.20 10.60
N LEU A 114 -6.32 6.89 9.55
CA LEU A 114 -5.58 8.15 9.64
C LEU A 114 -6.39 9.35 10.15
N ARG A 115 -7.72 9.25 10.24
CA ARG A 115 -8.60 10.31 10.77
C ARG A 115 -8.91 10.14 12.25
N THR A 116 -8.63 8.97 12.80
CA THR A 116 -8.91 8.60 14.20
C THR A 116 -7.67 8.65 15.08
N SER A 117 -6.50 8.93 14.49
CA SER A 117 -5.18 8.99 15.12
C SER A 117 -4.66 10.42 15.16
#